data_AF-A0A0D0DNX8-F1
#
_entry.id   AF-A0A0D0DNX8-F1
#
_cell.length_a   1.000
_cell.length_b   1.000
_cell.length_c   1.000
_cell.angle_alpha   90.00
_cell.angle_beta   90.00
_cell.angle_gamma   90.00
#
_symmetry.space_group_name_H-M   'P 1'
#
loop_
_entity.id
_entity.type
_entity.pdbx_description
1 polymer ?
#
loop_
_entity_poly.entity_id
_entity_poly.type
_entity_poly.pdbx_seq_one_letter_code
_entity_poly.pdbx_strand_id
1 'polypeptide(L)' 'KSLALVSCFTTPCTDILTQSSFTYFICKYQGDVGLIVIKPTCIKSIISMIPH' A
#
# COMPACT_ATOMS: atom_id res chain seq x y z
N LYS A 1 19.58 -5.14 -15.67
CA LYS A 1 18.59 -4.15 -15.17
C LYS A 1 17.64 -4.90 -14.26
N SER A 2 17.47 -4.48 -13.00
CA SER A 2 16.64 -5.19 -12.03
C SER A 2 15.17 -4.80 -12.18
N LEU A 3 14.28 -5.79 -12.05
CA LEU A 3 12.83 -5.61 -11.98
C LEU A 3 12.38 -5.96 -10.56
N ALA A 4 11.27 -5.38 -10.13
CA ALA A 4 10.63 -5.72 -8.86
C ALA A 4 9.17 -6.09 -9.12
N LEU A 5 8.73 -7.19 -8.51
CA LEU A 5 7.33 -7.54 -8.40
C LEU A 5 6.79 -6.90 -7.12
N VAL A 6 5.73 -6.11 -7.22
CA VAL A 6 5.13 -5.41 -6.08
C VAL A 6 3.64 -5.71 -6.03
N SER A 7 3.09 -5.80 -4.81
CA SER A 7 1.64 -5.86 -4.60
C SER A 7 1.10 -4.49 -4.24
N CYS A 8 0.11 -4.03 -5.00
CA CYS A 8 -0.54 -2.75 -4.78
C CYS A 8 -1.69 -2.86 -3.75
N PHE A 9 -1.86 -1.76 -3.02
CA PHE A 9 -3.03 -1.50 -2.19
C PHE A 9 -3.90 -0.44 -2.87
N THR A 10 -5.19 -0.38 -2.53
CA THR A 10 -6.06 0.71 -2.99
C THR A 10 -5.61 2.07 -2.45
N THR A 11 -6.16 3.14 -3.02
CA THR A 11 -6.12 4.44 -2.37
C THR A 11 -6.79 4.38 -0.98
N PRO A 12 -6.39 5.25 -0.05
CA PRO A 12 -6.99 5.29 1.27
C PRO A 12 -8.50 5.55 1.21
N CYS A 13 -9.28 4.83 2.02
CA CYS A 13 -10.72 5.08 2.15
C CYS A 13 -10.95 6.28 3.07
N THR A 14 -11.20 7.45 2.47
CA THR A 14 -11.35 8.72 3.19
C THR A 14 -12.53 8.73 4.14
N ASP A 15 -13.62 8.04 3.80
CA ASP A 15 -14.84 8.03 4.61
C ASP A 15 -14.58 7.42 5.98
N ILE A 16 -13.82 6.32 6.04
CA ILE A 16 -13.44 5.67 7.30
C ILE A 16 -12.43 6.53 8.07
N LEU A 17 -11.50 7.20 7.36
CA LEU A 17 -10.52 8.09 8.00
C LEU A 17 -11.21 9.24 8.76
N THR A 18 -12.31 9.78 8.22
CA THR A 18 -13.08 10.85 8.90
C THR A 18 -13.78 10.39 10.18
N GLN A 19 -14.08 9.09 10.29
CA GLN A 19 -14.79 8.52 11.45
C GLN A 19 -13.83 7.90 12.49
N SER A 20 -12.56 7.70 12.12
CA SER A 20 -11.58 7.10 13.00
C SER A 20 -10.82 8.18 13.80
N SER A 21 -10.63 7.95 15.10
CA SER A 21 -9.61 8.69 15.85
C SER A 21 -8.29 7.93 15.70
N PHE A 22 -7.26 8.59 15.18
CA PHE A 22 -5.89 8.08 15.03
C PHE A 22 -5.57 7.08 13.90
N THR A 23 -6.47 6.83 12.94
CA THR A 23 -6.05 6.07 11.74
C THR A 23 -5.50 7.01 10.67
N TYR A 24 -4.26 6.77 10.24
CA TYR A 24 -3.59 7.62 9.25
C TYR A 24 -3.96 7.24 7.81
N PHE A 25 -3.98 5.93 7.50
CA PHE A 25 -4.42 5.39 6.20
C PHE A 25 -5.06 4.01 6.35
N ILE A 26 -6.20 3.79 5.70
CA ILE A 26 -6.83 2.48 5.53
C ILE A 26 -6.89 2.19 4.03
N CYS A 27 -6.08 1.23 3.59
CA CYS A 27 -6.04 0.79 2.20
C CYS A 27 -6.37 -0.70 2.13
N LYS A 28 -7.08 -1.12 1.08
CA LYS A 28 -7.42 -2.53 0.88
C LYS A 28 -6.32 -3.22 0.06
N TYR A 29 -5.88 -4.38 0.53
CA TYR A 29 -5.00 -5.25 -0.24
C TYR A 29 -5.74 -5.77 -1.49
N GLN A 30 -5.13 -5.66 -2.67
CA GLN A 30 -5.77 -6.01 -3.93
C GLN A 30 -5.54 -7.47 -4.37
N GLY A 31 -4.75 -8.25 -3.62
CA GLY A 31 -4.43 -9.62 -4.00
C GLY A 31 -3.71 -9.71 -5.35
N ASP A 32 -3.97 -10.78 -6.08
CA ASP A 32 -3.29 -11.08 -7.34
C ASP A 32 -3.55 -10.03 -8.44
N VAL A 33 -4.71 -9.39 -8.41
CA VAL A 33 -5.07 -8.31 -9.35
C VAL A 33 -4.16 -7.09 -9.16
N GLY A 34 -3.61 -6.89 -7.96
CA GLY A 34 -2.69 -5.81 -7.64
C GLY A 34 -1.21 -6.13 -7.85
N LEU A 35 -0.86 -7.32 -8.36
CA LEU A 35 0.53 -7.69 -8.62
C LEU A 35 1.02 -7.05 -9.92
N ILE A 36 2.01 -6.17 -9.83
CA ILE A 36 2.60 -5.50 -10.99
C ILE A 36 4.12 -5.60 -10.98
N VAL A 37 4.71 -5.65 -12.18
CA VAL A 37 6.16 -5.59 -12.37
C VAL A 37 6.57 -4.16 -12.66
N ILE A 38 7.47 -3.62 -11.85
CA ILE A 38 8.01 -2.27 -12.02
C ILE A 38 9.53 -2.33 -12.21
N LYS A 39 10.08 -1.25 -12.77
CA LYS A 39 11.53 -1.00 -12.78
C LYS A 39 11.86 0.01 -11.68
N PRO A 40 12.24 -0.42 -10.47
CA PRO A 40 12.49 0.49 -9.37
C PRO A 40 13.74 1.34 -9.64
N THR A 41 13.71 2.59 -9.19
CA THR A 41 14.84 3.53 -9.25
C THR A 41 15.42 3.79 -7.85
N CYS A 42 14.56 3.99 -6.85
CA CYS A 42 14.94 4.13 -5.44
C CYS A 42 13.78 3.79 -4.50
N ILE A 43 14.11 3.42 -3.26
CA ILE A 43 13.14 3.31 -2.16
C ILE A 43 13.16 4.64 -1.40
N LYS A 44 11.99 5.30 -1.27
CA LYS A 44 11.88 6.60 -0.58
C LYS A 44 11.49 6.48 0.88
N SER A 45 10.70 5.48 1.24
CA SER A 45 10.16 5.28 2.58
C SER A 45 9.82 3.82 2.79
N ILE A 46 9.87 3.36 4.04
CA ILE A 46 9.44 2.03 4.46
C ILE A 46 8.37 2.22 5.52
N ILE A 47 7.23 1.56 5.34
CA ILE A 47 6.12 1.57 6.30
C ILE A 47 5.92 0.13 6.76
N SER A 48 5.92 -0.08 8.08
CA SER A 48 5.59 -1.37 8.68
C SER A 48 4.12 -1.39 9.07
N MET A 49 3.39 -2.42 8.64
CA MET A 49 2.03 -2.68 9.11
C MET A 49 2.10 -3.72 10.23
N ILE A 50 1.43 -3.44 11.35
CA ILE A 50 1.28 -4.43 12.42
C ILE A 50 0.13 -5.36 12.02
N PRO A 51 0.39 -6.67 11.78
CA PRO A 51 -0.68 -7.62 11.56
C PRO A 51 -1.46 -7.81 12.87
N HIS A 52 -2.78 -7.69 12.80
CA HIS A 52 -3.70 -8.04 13.88
C HIS A 52 -4.28 -9.43 13.65
#